data_AF-A0A1F1ZVZ7-F1
#
_entry.id   AF-A0A1F1ZVZ7-F1
#
_cell.length_a   1.000
_cell.length_b   1.000
_cell.length_c   1.000
_cell.angle_alpha   90.00
_cell.angle_beta   90.00
_cell.angle_gamma   90.00
#
_symmetry.space_group_name_H-M   'P 1'
#
loop_
_entity.id
_entity.type
_entity.pdbx_description
1 polymer ?
#
loop_
_entity_poly.entity_id
_entity_poly.type
_entity_poly.pdbx_seq_one_letter_code
_entity_poly.pdbx_strand_id
1 'polypeptide(L)'
;MNLFEKIAALNAKGPFRAERVTAETALKGGRHPVLPEPQPNAVLGTPLQGAGDAAWNQWLEQQGKRADLRDVVIGVGCFWGGEKMFWGVEGIVGTSVGYAGGDTQNPTYREVCTGRTGHAEVTRVVFDAKVISAEEVVAIAFENHDPTQGDKQGNDIGTQYRSAVYANSPEQLKTIEAAIESWRERFAEKGFGDITTEVRLLADIGDGHYYLAEDEHQQYLHKNPGGYCNHGPNGVSCPTGVLG
;
A
#
# COMPACT_ATOMS: atom_id res chain seq x y z
N MET A 1 -16.78 -14.39 -15.91
CA MET A 1 -15.87 -15.57 -15.90
C MET A 1 -16.53 -16.77 -15.24
N ASN A 2 -16.51 -17.93 -15.91
CA ASN A 2 -16.94 -19.20 -15.31
C ASN A 2 -15.83 -19.79 -14.39
N LEU A 3 -16.15 -20.82 -13.60
CA LEU A 3 -15.22 -21.41 -12.63
C LEU A 3 -13.96 -22.02 -13.30
N PHE A 4 -14.11 -22.60 -14.50
CA PHE A 4 -13.00 -23.19 -15.25
C PHE A 4 -12.02 -22.13 -15.76
N GLU A 5 -12.51 -20.97 -16.20
CA GLU A 5 -11.66 -19.85 -16.62
C GLU A 5 -10.86 -19.29 -15.44
N LYS A 6 -11.46 -19.22 -14.25
CA LYS A 6 -10.74 -18.82 -13.02
C LYS A 6 -9.65 -19.83 -12.66
N ILE A 7 -9.93 -21.13 -12.73
CA ILE A 7 -8.94 -22.19 -12.45
C ILE A 7 -7.83 -22.19 -13.51
N ALA A 8 -8.15 -21.97 -14.79
CA ALA A 8 -7.15 -21.88 -15.85
C ALA A 8 -6.28 -20.63 -15.71
N ALA A 9 -6.85 -19.47 -15.33
CA ALA A 9 -6.11 -18.24 -15.06
C ALA A 9 -5.18 -18.38 -13.84
N LEU A 10 -5.58 -19.14 -12.81
CA LEU A 10 -4.73 -19.44 -11.66
C LEU A 10 -3.53 -20.34 -12.01
N ASN A 11 -3.65 -21.16 -13.06
CA ASN A 11 -2.61 -22.08 -13.53
C ASN A 11 -1.82 -21.55 -14.74
N ALA A 12 -2.12 -20.35 -15.24
CA ALA A 12 -1.43 -19.75 -16.37
C ALA A 12 -0.02 -19.27 -15.96
N LYS A 13 0.96 -19.45 -16.84
CA LYS A 13 2.30 -18.85 -16.70
C LYS A 13 2.19 -17.35 -17.02
N GLY A 14 1.98 -16.53 -16.00
CA GLY A 14 1.89 -15.08 -16.11
C GLY A 14 1.17 -14.45 -14.91
N PRO A 15 1.19 -13.10 -14.78
CA PRO A 15 0.48 -12.44 -13.69
C PRO A 15 -1.02 -12.71 -13.76
N PHE A 16 -1.63 -12.98 -12.62
CA PHE A 16 -3.08 -13.12 -12.54
C PHE A 16 -3.73 -11.76 -12.77
N ARG A 17 -4.73 -11.70 -13.65
CA ARG A 17 -5.48 -10.47 -13.93
C ARG A 17 -6.96 -10.75 -13.69
N ALA A 18 -7.51 -10.11 -12.67
CA ALA A 18 -8.94 -10.16 -12.40
C ALA A 18 -9.65 -9.02 -13.14
N GLU A 19 -10.92 -9.25 -13.48
CA GLU A 19 -11.75 -8.20 -14.05
C GLU A 19 -11.95 -7.09 -13.02
N ARG A 20 -11.60 -5.85 -13.40
CA ARG A 20 -11.79 -4.67 -12.56
C ARG A 20 -13.12 -4.01 -12.90
N VAL A 21 -13.81 -3.54 -11.87
CA VAL A 21 -14.97 -2.66 -12.05
C VAL A 21 -14.54 -1.32 -12.64
N THR A 22 -15.48 -0.66 -13.29
CA THR A 22 -15.37 0.74 -13.72
C THR A 22 -16.08 1.65 -12.72
N ALA A 23 -15.86 2.97 -12.80
CA ALA A 23 -16.56 3.95 -11.99
C ALA A 23 -18.10 3.84 -12.07
N GLU A 24 -18.64 3.43 -13.22
CA GLU A 24 -20.08 3.23 -13.41
C GLU A 24 -20.61 1.99 -12.68
N THR A 25 -19.80 0.94 -12.60
CA THR A 25 -20.18 -0.40 -12.10
C THR A 25 -19.73 -0.66 -10.66
N ALA A 26 -18.84 0.17 -10.13
CA ALA A 26 -18.37 0.13 -8.77
C ALA A 26 -19.50 0.38 -7.75
N LEU A 27 -19.34 -0.15 -6.54
CA LEU A 27 -20.20 0.18 -5.42
C LEU A 27 -20.17 1.70 -5.16
N LYS A 28 -21.29 2.26 -4.69
CA LYS A 28 -21.37 3.70 -4.41
C LYS A 28 -20.71 4.08 -3.08
N GLY A 29 -20.67 3.15 -2.13
CA GLY A 29 -20.06 3.35 -0.82
C GLY A 29 -20.84 4.33 0.06
N GLY A 30 -20.13 4.96 0.99
CA GLY A 30 -20.68 5.84 2.01
C GLY A 30 -20.41 7.33 1.77
N ARG A 31 -21.23 8.20 2.39
CA ARG A 31 -21.03 9.67 2.37
C ARG A 31 -20.10 10.18 3.47
N HIS A 32 -19.82 9.34 4.46
CA HIS A 32 -19.05 9.69 5.64
C HIS A 32 -17.86 8.73 5.77
N PRO A 33 -16.72 9.19 6.30
CA PRO A 33 -15.58 8.33 6.58
C PRO A 33 -15.98 7.15 7.47
N VAL A 34 -15.46 5.97 7.16
CA VAL A 34 -15.64 4.77 7.99
C VAL A 34 -14.98 4.97 9.36
N LEU A 35 -13.82 5.61 9.40
CA LEU A 35 -13.09 5.98 10.62
C LEU A 35 -12.97 7.51 10.72
N PRO A 36 -13.99 8.22 11.22
CA PRO A 36 -13.98 9.69 11.28
C PRO A 36 -13.03 10.26 12.35
N GLU A 37 -12.83 9.50 13.44
CA GLU A 37 -12.01 9.91 14.59
C GLU A 37 -10.97 8.82 14.91
N PRO A 38 -9.93 8.68 14.07
CA PRO A 38 -8.91 7.67 14.27
C PRO A 38 -8.15 7.90 15.57
N GLN A 39 -7.89 6.82 16.30
CA GLN A 39 -6.98 6.85 17.44
C GLN A 39 -5.52 7.00 16.97
N PRO A 40 -4.61 7.51 17.81
CA PRO A 40 -3.19 7.51 17.49
C PRO A 40 -2.68 6.10 17.16
N ASN A 41 -1.70 6.03 16.26
CA ASN A 41 -1.03 4.80 15.87
C ASN A 41 -0.61 4.01 17.12
N ALA A 42 -1.07 2.76 17.22
CA ALA A 42 -0.89 1.96 18.44
C ALA A 42 0.58 1.65 18.77
N VAL A 43 1.48 1.72 17.78
CA VAL A 43 2.91 1.46 17.94
C VAL A 43 3.70 2.76 18.11
N LEU A 44 3.44 3.74 17.25
CA LEU A 44 4.24 4.96 17.12
C LEU A 44 3.69 6.14 17.95
N GLY A 45 2.42 6.07 18.37
CA GLY A 45 1.75 7.15 19.11
C GLY A 45 1.49 8.41 18.27
N THR A 46 1.52 8.29 16.94
CA THR A 46 1.40 9.39 15.98
C THR A 46 0.04 9.43 15.28
N PRO A 47 -0.32 10.51 14.58
CA PRO A 47 -1.53 10.55 13.75
C PRO A 47 -1.54 9.48 12.65
N LEU A 48 -2.75 9.08 12.19
CA LEU A 48 -2.95 8.14 11.07
C LEU A 48 -3.19 8.83 9.72
N GLN A 49 -3.38 10.15 9.75
CA GLN A 49 -3.64 11.00 8.59
C GLN A 49 -2.37 11.19 7.74
N GLY A 50 -2.51 11.84 6.58
CA GLY A 50 -1.41 12.09 5.65
C GLY A 50 -0.51 13.22 6.10
N ALA A 51 0.73 13.24 5.61
CA ALA A 51 1.77 14.15 6.07
C ALA A 51 1.35 15.64 6.03
N GLY A 52 0.48 16.01 5.09
CA GLY A 52 -0.04 17.38 4.93
C GLY A 52 -1.23 17.73 5.82
N ASP A 53 -1.79 16.78 6.58
CA ASP A 53 -2.97 17.02 7.41
C ASP A 53 -2.63 17.77 8.70
N ALA A 54 -3.56 18.61 9.16
CA ALA A 54 -3.37 19.48 10.33
C ALA A 54 -3.01 18.71 11.62
N ALA A 55 -3.41 17.43 11.72
CA ALA A 55 -3.09 16.55 12.84
C ALA A 55 -1.57 16.39 13.03
N TRP A 56 -0.78 16.35 11.95
CA TRP A 56 0.67 16.23 12.03
C TRP A 56 1.35 17.50 12.54
N ASN A 57 0.92 18.67 12.05
CA ASN A 57 1.46 19.95 12.53
C ASN A 57 1.18 20.12 14.03
N GLN A 58 -0.04 19.81 14.48
CA GLN A 58 -0.41 19.87 15.90
C GLN A 58 0.42 18.89 16.75
N TRP A 59 0.59 17.66 16.28
CA TRP A 59 1.38 16.67 16.99
C TRP A 59 2.86 17.10 17.09
N LEU A 60 3.47 17.54 15.98
CA LEU A 60 4.87 18.02 15.98
C LEU A 60 5.08 19.19 16.94
N GLU A 61 4.16 20.15 16.96
CA GLU A 61 4.18 21.29 17.88
C GLU A 61 4.10 20.84 19.35
N GLN A 62 3.18 19.93 19.68
CA GLN A 62 3.04 19.38 21.03
C GLN A 62 4.29 18.63 21.50
N GLN A 63 4.99 17.95 20.58
CA GLN A 63 6.24 17.25 20.86
C GLN A 63 7.47 18.17 20.84
N GLY A 64 7.34 19.44 20.46
CA GLY A 64 8.48 20.36 20.26
C GLY A 64 9.42 19.91 19.15
N LYS A 65 8.91 19.20 18.14
CA LYS A 65 9.69 18.60 17.03
C LYS A 65 9.49 19.38 15.73
N ARG A 66 10.42 19.19 14.78
CA ARG A 66 10.31 19.62 13.38
C ARG A 66 10.80 18.50 12.48
N ALA A 67 10.07 18.21 11.41
CA ALA A 67 10.39 17.19 10.43
C ALA A 67 9.97 17.66 9.02
N ASP A 68 10.60 17.13 7.96
CA ASP A 68 10.12 17.32 6.58
C ASP A 68 9.25 16.11 6.21
N LEU A 69 8.01 16.14 6.68
CA LEU A 69 7.11 15.00 6.51
C LEU A 69 6.64 14.87 5.08
N ARG A 70 6.80 13.67 4.55
CA ARG A 70 6.26 13.21 3.27
C ARG A 70 5.52 11.90 3.49
N ASP A 71 4.63 11.58 2.59
CA ASP A 71 3.94 10.29 2.59
C ASP A 71 3.84 9.69 1.20
N VAL A 72 3.71 8.37 1.17
CA VAL A 72 3.47 7.56 -0.02
C VAL A 72 2.47 6.46 0.34
N VAL A 73 1.62 6.07 -0.60
CA VAL A 73 0.63 5.00 -0.41
C VAL A 73 1.09 3.77 -1.19
N ILE A 74 1.21 2.63 -0.52
CA ILE A 74 1.81 1.41 -1.08
C ILE A 74 0.89 0.22 -0.85
N GLY A 75 0.53 -0.48 -1.93
CA GLY A 75 -0.19 -1.76 -1.92
C GLY A 75 0.77 -2.93 -2.16
N VAL A 76 0.75 -3.92 -1.27
CA VAL A 76 1.64 -5.09 -1.29
C VAL A 76 0.92 -6.40 -1.00
N GLY A 77 -0.39 -6.48 -1.29
CA GLY A 77 -1.23 -7.57 -0.79
C GLY A 77 -1.88 -7.24 0.54
N CYS A 78 -2.02 -8.22 1.45
CA CYS A 78 -2.65 -8.01 2.75
C CYS A 78 -2.00 -6.84 3.52
N PHE A 79 -2.78 -5.79 3.77
CA PHE A 79 -2.25 -4.58 4.42
C PHE A 79 -1.80 -4.78 5.87
N TRP A 80 -2.13 -5.89 6.55
CA TRP A 80 -1.72 -6.11 7.95
C TRP A 80 -0.22 -6.39 8.07
N GLY A 81 0.30 -7.30 7.24
CA GLY A 81 1.74 -7.48 7.10
C GLY A 81 2.38 -6.33 6.33
N GLY A 82 1.64 -5.76 5.38
CA GLY A 82 1.98 -4.53 4.66
C GLY A 82 2.38 -3.37 5.57
N GLU A 83 1.58 -3.10 6.61
CA GLU A 83 1.84 -2.01 7.55
C GLU A 83 2.99 -2.34 8.50
N LYS A 84 3.04 -3.59 8.96
CA LYS A 84 4.01 -4.05 9.96
C LYS A 84 5.46 -3.91 9.51
N MET A 85 5.75 -4.04 8.22
CA MET A 85 7.13 -3.93 7.72
C MET A 85 7.69 -2.51 7.85
N PHE A 86 6.84 -1.49 7.95
CA PHE A 86 7.26 -0.09 7.98
C PHE A 86 7.41 0.46 9.39
N TRP A 87 6.50 0.13 10.32
CA TRP A 87 6.63 0.66 11.68
C TRP A 87 7.88 0.05 12.36
N GLY A 88 8.80 0.91 12.80
CA GLY A 88 10.09 0.48 13.37
C GLY A 88 11.30 0.68 12.46
N VAL A 89 11.09 1.05 11.19
CA VAL A 89 12.16 1.54 10.33
C VAL A 89 12.53 2.98 10.71
N GLU A 90 13.82 3.28 10.82
CA GLU A 90 14.29 4.63 11.12
C GLU A 90 13.86 5.62 10.02
N GLY A 91 13.34 6.77 10.42
CA GLY A 91 12.78 7.78 9.51
C GLY A 91 11.31 7.59 9.16
N ILE A 92 10.73 6.40 9.36
CA ILE A 92 9.28 6.19 9.26
C ILE A 92 8.64 6.61 10.57
N VAL A 93 7.75 7.61 10.51
CA VAL A 93 7.15 8.24 11.69
C VAL A 93 5.66 7.95 11.84
N GLY A 94 4.99 7.49 10.78
CA GLY A 94 3.57 7.18 10.82
C GLY A 94 3.19 6.12 9.81
N THR A 95 2.24 5.28 10.18
CA THR A 95 1.64 4.27 9.31
C THR A 95 0.13 4.23 9.54
N SER A 96 -0.62 3.98 8.48
CA SER A 96 -2.03 3.60 8.55
C SER A 96 -2.38 2.70 7.38
N VAL A 97 -3.44 1.89 7.54
CA VAL A 97 -3.97 1.04 6.48
C VAL A 97 -5.31 1.54 5.97
N GLY A 98 -5.57 1.26 4.71
CA GLY A 98 -6.73 1.79 4.02
C GLY A 98 -6.92 1.25 2.62
N TYR A 99 -7.73 1.99 1.88
CA TYR A 99 -8.18 1.66 0.53
C TYR A 99 -7.91 2.84 -0.40
N ALA A 100 -7.29 2.57 -1.55
CA ALA A 100 -7.03 3.57 -2.57
C ALA A 100 -6.98 2.95 -3.98
N GLY A 101 -7.11 3.80 -4.99
CA GLY A 101 -6.99 3.41 -6.41
C GLY A 101 -8.24 2.77 -7.02
N GLY A 102 -9.39 2.84 -6.34
CA GLY A 102 -10.71 2.49 -6.83
C GLY A 102 -11.66 3.69 -6.82
N ASP A 103 -12.93 3.44 -7.15
CA ASP A 103 -13.93 4.49 -7.39
C ASP A 103 -15.01 4.60 -6.29
N THR A 104 -15.07 3.64 -5.36
CA THR A 104 -16.07 3.63 -4.29
C THR A 104 -15.65 4.57 -3.16
N GLN A 105 -16.50 5.55 -2.84
CA GLN A 105 -16.25 6.49 -1.75
C GLN A 105 -16.45 5.85 -0.37
N ASN A 106 -15.53 6.11 0.57
CA ASN A 106 -15.59 5.60 1.95
C ASN A 106 -15.95 4.10 2.03
N PRO A 107 -15.23 3.22 1.30
CA PRO A 107 -15.57 1.81 1.27
C PRO A 107 -15.24 1.17 2.62
N THR A 108 -16.06 0.21 3.03
CA THR A 108 -15.77 -0.69 4.17
C THR A 108 -14.89 -1.85 3.71
N TYR A 109 -14.18 -2.49 4.64
CA TYR A 109 -13.41 -3.71 4.36
C TYR A 109 -14.24 -4.77 3.64
N ARG A 110 -15.48 -4.96 4.09
CA ARG A 110 -16.42 -5.92 3.50
C ARG A 110 -16.75 -5.59 2.05
N GLU A 111 -16.93 -4.32 1.71
CA GLU A 111 -17.18 -3.90 0.33
C GLU A 111 -15.95 -4.14 -0.54
N VAL A 112 -14.75 -3.79 -0.06
CA VAL A 112 -13.49 -4.03 -0.78
C VAL A 112 -13.26 -5.52 -1.06
N CYS A 113 -13.54 -6.38 -0.08
CA CYS A 113 -13.45 -7.84 -0.22
C CYS A 113 -14.35 -8.43 -1.32
N THR A 114 -15.38 -7.70 -1.76
CA THR A 114 -16.20 -8.14 -2.90
C THR A 114 -15.50 -7.98 -4.26
N GLY A 115 -14.40 -7.22 -4.31
CA GLY A 115 -13.73 -6.80 -5.54
C GLY A 115 -14.49 -5.75 -6.35
N ARG A 116 -15.64 -5.27 -5.86
CA ARG A 116 -16.53 -4.35 -6.58
C ARG A 116 -16.28 -2.87 -6.29
N THR A 117 -15.20 -2.53 -5.59
CA THR A 117 -14.84 -1.15 -5.30
C THR A 117 -13.73 -0.60 -6.19
N GLY A 118 -12.94 -1.49 -6.79
CA GLY A 118 -11.72 -1.15 -7.54
C GLY A 118 -10.50 -0.84 -6.65
N HIS A 119 -10.70 -0.65 -5.34
CA HIS A 119 -9.62 -0.28 -4.43
C HIS A 119 -8.62 -1.41 -4.21
N ALA A 120 -7.36 -1.05 -4.01
CA ALA A 120 -6.34 -1.90 -3.41
C ALA A 120 -6.37 -1.75 -1.88
N GLU A 121 -6.02 -2.82 -1.16
CA GLU A 121 -5.51 -2.72 0.20
C GLU A 121 -4.14 -2.04 0.14
N VAL A 122 -4.01 -0.94 0.86
CA VAL A 122 -2.82 -0.09 0.84
C VAL A 122 -2.42 0.33 2.24
N THR A 123 -1.14 0.61 2.40
CA THR A 123 -0.55 1.26 3.57
C THR A 123 -0.12 2.66 3.18
N ARG A 124 -0.57 3.67 3.94
CA ARG A 124 0.03 5.00 3.90
C ARG A 124 1.24 5.01 4.84
N VAL A 125 2.39 5.38 4.30
CA VAL A 125 3.65 5.48 5.04
C VAL A 125 4.05 6.95 5.11
N VAL A 126 4.10 7.50 6.32
CA VAL A 126 4.57 8.87 6.61
C VAL A 126 6.00 8.79 7.13
N PHE A 127 6.91 9.55 6.52
CA PHE A 127 8.33 9.53 6.81
C PHE A 127 8.94 10.94 6.82
N ASP A 128 10.05 11.10 7.53
CA ASP A 128 10.87 12.32 7.47
C ASP A 128 11.86 12.22 6.31
N ALA A 129 11.65 13.06 5.28
CA ALA A 129 12.46 13.07 4.05
C ALA A 129 13.92 13.49 4.29
N LYS A 130 14.28 13.93 5.50
CA LYS A 130 15.67 14.18 5.91
C LYS A 130 16.40 12.91 6.39
N VAL A 131 15.66 11.86 6.70
CA VAL A 131 16.19 10.62 7.29
C VAL A 131 16.11 9.46 6.30
N ILE A 132 14.97 9.34 5.59
CA ILE A 132 14.74 8.29 4.61
C ILE A 132 14.08 8.86 3.35
N SER A 133 14.51 8.38 2.19
CA SER A 133 13.98 8.79 0.88
C SER A 133 12.74 7.99 0.47
N ALA A 134 11.97 8.49 -0.50
CA ALA A 134 10.81 7.77 -1.03
C ALA A 134 11.24 6.47 -1.74
N GLU A 135 12.41 6.48 -2.37
CA GLU A 135 13.03 5.33 -3.02
C GLU A 135 13.37 4.23 -2.02
N GLU A 136 13.91 4.57 -0.86
CA GLU A 136 14.19 3.62 0.22
C GLU A 136 12.90 3.04 0.82
N VAL A 137 11.86 3.87 0.98
CA VAL A 137 10.53 3.38 1.42
C VAL A 137 9.95 2.37 0.41
N VAL A 138 10.05 2.66 -0.89
CA VAL A 138 9.63 1.72 -1.96
C VAL A 138 10.51 0.47 -1.99
N ALA A 139 11.81 0.60 -1.75
CA ALA A 139 12.73 -0.54 -1.68
C ALA A 139 12.30 -1.54 -0.59
N ILE A 140 11.96 -1.05 0.61
CA ILE A 140 11.46 -1.90 1.70
C ILE A 140 10.25 -2.74 1.25
N ALA A 141 9.31 -2.11 0.53
CA ALA A 141 8.17 -2.83 -0.02
C ALA A 141 8.61 -3.92 -1.00
N PHE A 142 9.48 -3.59 -1.96
CA PHE A 142 9.93 -4.50 -3.02
C PHE A 142 10.77 -5.69 -2.53
N GLU A 143 11.42 -5.57 -1.38
CA GLU A 143 12.13 -6.68 -0.73
C GLU A 143 11.19 -7.65 0.01
N ASN A 144 9.96 -7.21 0.33
CA ASN A 144 9.04 -7.91 1.23
C ASN A 144 7.70 -8.34 0.59
N HIS A 145 7.54 -8.16 -0.73
CA HIS A 145 6.39 -8.67 -1.49
C HIS A 145 6.81 -9.10 -2.90
N ASP A 146 6.02 -9.92 -3.57
CA ASP A 146 6.23 -10.24 -4.98
C ASP A 146 5.45 -9.26 -5.88
N PRO A 147 6.11 -8.33 -6.60
CA PRO A 147 5.47 -7.34 -7.45
C PRO A 147 5.10 -7.87 -8.85
N THR A 148 5.36 -9.15 -9.17
CA THR A 148 5.10 -9.71 -10.52
C THR A 148 3.80 -10.51 -10.62
N GLN A 149 3.04 -10.59 -9.53
CA GLN A 149 1.90 -11.50 -9.44
C GLN A 149 0.59 -10.97 -10.03
N GLY A 150 0.47 -9.67 -10.29
CA GLY A 150 -0.76 -9.02 -10.79
C GLY A 150 -1.79 -8.77 -9.68
N ASP A 151 -3.03 -9.20 -9.89
CA ASP A 151 -4.17 -9.01 -8.97
C ASP A 151 -4.22 -10.14 -7.90
N LYS A 152 -3.06 -10.43 -7.29
CA LYS A 152 -2.90 -11.37 -6.17
C LYS A 152 -1.59 -11.08 -5.42
N GLN A 153 -1.48 -11.56 -4.19
CA GLN A 153 -0.23 -11.67 -3.44
C GLN A 153 -0.19 -12.99 -2.64
N GLY A 154 0.72 -13.89 -3.00
CA GLY A 154 0.79 -15.23 -2.43
C GLY A 154 -0.54 -15.98 -2.58
N ASN A 155 -1.17 -16.30 -1.44
CA ASN A 155 -2.47 -16.97 -1.39
C ASN A 155 -3.67 -16.00 -1.42
N ASP A 156 -3.44 -14.70 -1.31
CA ASP A 156 -4.49 -13.69 -1.30
C ASP A 156 -4.81 -13.31 -2.75
N ILE A 157 -6.01 -13.67 -3.22
CA ILE A 157 -6.42 -13.55 -4.63
C ILE A 157 -7.50 -12.50 -4.77
N GLY A 158 -7.27 -11.51 -5.62
CA GLY A 158 -8.22 -10.43 -5.87
C GLY A 158 -7.54 -9.11 -6.24
N THR A 159 -8.25 -8.26 -6.98
CA THR A 159 -7.76 -6.94 -7.42
C THR A 159 -7.34 -6.07 -6.25
N GLN A 160 -7.90 -6.29 -5.06
CA GLN A 160 -7.54 -5.58 -3.84
C GLN A 160 -6.12 -5.92 -3.35
N TYR A 161 -5.54 -7.06 -3.73
CA TYR A 161 -4.22 -7.49 -3.28
C TYR A 161 -3.10 -7.17 -4.27
N ARG A 162 -3.38 -6.35 -5.28
CA ARG A 162 -2.40 -5.97 -6.30
C ARG A 162 -1.22 -5.18 -5.71
N SER A 163 -0.07 -5.29 -6.36
CA SER A 163 1.05 -4.38 -6.12
C SER A 163 0.72 -2.99 -6.66
N ALA A 164 0.87 -1.96 -5.84
CA ALA A 164 0.58 -0.57 -6.21
C ALA A 164 1.46 0.42 -5.44
N VAL A 165 1.78 1.56 -6.05
CA VAL A 165 2.42 2.70 -5.40
C VAL A 165 1.77 3.98 -5.90
N TYR A 166 1.14 4.74 -5.01
CA TYR A 166 0.50 6.00 -5.31
C TYR A 166 1.27 7.16 -4.69
N ALA A 167 1.76 8.04 -5.55
CA ALA A 167 2.53 9.23 -5.20
C ALA A 167 1.60 10.42 -4.93
N ASN A 168 2.02 11.32 -4.05
CA ASN A 168 1.28 12.53 -3.67
C ASN A 168 1.74 13.78 -4.44
N SER A 169 2.81 13.69 -5.24
CA SER A 169 3.23 14.77 -6.16
C SER A 169 3.88 14.24 -7.44
N PRO A 170 3.86 15.01 -8.54
CA PRO A 170 4.51 14.63 -9.81
C PRO A 170 6.02 14.34 -9.66
N GLU A 171 6.71 15.08 -8.80
CA GLU A 171 8.14 14.88 -8.53
C GLU A 171 8.38 13.55 -7.82
N GLN A 172 7.55 13.23 -6.82
CA GLN A 172 7.58 11.96 -6.12
C GLN A 172 7.22 10.80 -7.08
N LEU A 173 6.24 10.99 -7.98
CA LEU A 173 5.88 9.99 -8.98
C LEU A 173 7.08 9.63 -9.86
N LYS A 174 7.74 10.63 -10.45
CA LYS A 174 8.92 10.40 -11.31
C LYS A 174 10.04 9.67 -10.56
N THR A 175 10.22 10.02 -9.29
CA THR A 175 11.20 9.41 -8.41
C THR A 175 10.89 7.93 -8.18
N ILE A 176 9.63 7.60 -7.86
CA ILE A 176 9.16 6.23 -7.66
C ILE A 176 9.22 5.41 -8.95
N GLU A 177 8.83 5.99 -10.09
CA GLU A 177 8.93 5.32 -11.40
C GLU A 177 10.37 4.92 -11.71
N ALA A 178 11.33 5.83 -11.50
CA ALA A 178 12.76 5.54 -11.69
C ALA A 178 13.26 4.48 -10.70
N ALA A 179 12.82 4.53 -9.43
CA ALA A 179 13.16 3.53 -8.44
C ALA A 179 12.67 2.14 -8.87
N ILE A 180 11.41 2.00 -9.26
CA ILE A 180 10.80 0.73 -9.70
C ILE A 180 11.46 0.20 -10.98
N GLU A 181 11.84 1.07 -11.91
CA GLU A 181 12.54 0.65 -13.12
C GLU A 181 13.87 -0.03 -12.78
N SER A 182 14.59 0.44 -11.75
CA SER A 182 15.85 -0.17 -11.29
C SER A 182 15.69 -1.58 -10.70
N TRP A 183 14.46 -2.01 -10.39
CA TRP A 183 14.16 -3.35 -9.88
C TRP A 183 13.83 -4.36 -10.98
N ARG A 184 13.43 -3.91 -12.18
CA ARG A 184 12.95 -4.81 -13.26
C ARG A 184 13.95 -5.91 -13.59
N GLU A 185 15.21 -5.54 -13.79
CA GLU A 185 16.27 -6.49 -14.15
C GLU A 185 16.45 -7.57 -13.08
N ARG A 186 16.45 -7.22 -11.79
CA ARG A 186 16.64 -8.18 -10.69
C ARG A 186 15.51 -9.20 -10.60
N PHE A 187 14.27 -8.76 -10.74
CA PHE A 187 13.13 -9.68 -10.74
C PHE A 187 13.14 -10.59 -11.98
N ALA A 188 13.55 -10.07 -13.14
CA ALA A 188 13.73 -10.86 -14.35
C ALA A 188 14.84 -11.91 -14.19
N GLU A 189 16.03 -11.52 -13.69
CA GLU A 189 17.17 -12.42 -13.45
C GLU A 189 16.85 -13.54 -12.45
N LYS A 190 16.02 -13.25 -11.45
CA LYS A 190 15.55 -14.22 -10.45
C LYS A 190 14.38 -15.09 -10.96
N GLY A 191 13.90 -14.86 -12.18
CA GLY A 191 12.86 -15.67 -12.81
C GLY A 191 11.43 -15.35 -12.37
N PHE A 192 11.19 -14.21 -11.71
CA PHE A 192 9.85 -13.77 -11.30
C PHE A 192 9.02 -13.21 -12.46
N GLY A 193 9.67 -12.71 -13.52
CA GLY A 193 9.01 -12.09 -14.67
C GLY A 193 8.83 -10.57 -14.52
N ASP A 194 7.89 -10.02 -15.28
CA ASP A 194 7.69 -8.57 -15.35
C ASP A 194 6.98 -8.01 -14.11
N ILE A 195 7.50 -6.89 -13.59
CA ILE A 195 6.85 -6.13 -12.52
C ILE A 195 5.49 -5.61 -12.98
N THR A 196 4.46 -5.89 -12.17
CA THR A 196 3.05 -5.54 -12.42
C THR A 196 2.53 -4.38 -11.58
N THR A 197 3.39 -3.79 -10.75
CA THR A 197 3.08 -2.68 -9.85
C THR A 197 2.41 -1.52 -10.60
N GLU A 198 1.25 -1.10 -10.10
CA GLU A 198 0.55 0.08 -10.59
C GLU A 198 1.15 1.35 -9.96
N VAL A 199 1.73 2.22 -10.77
CA VAL A 199 2.39 3.45 -10.30
C VAL A 199 1.66 4.67 -10.85
N ARG A 200 1.06 5.48 -9.98
CA ARG A 200 0.22 6.63 -10.37
C ARG A 200 0.29 7.76 -9.35
N LEU A 201 -0.17 8.96 -9.73
CA LEU A 201 -0.55 9.97 -8.75
C LEU A 201 -1.83 9.53 -8.04
N LEU A 202 -1.86 9.66 -6.71
CA LEU A 202 -3.05 9.34 -5.92
C LEU A 202 -4.26 10.13 -6.41
N ALA A 203 -4.08 11.41 -6.74
CA ALA A 203 -5.13 12.29 -7.23
C ALA A 203 -5.73 11.89 -8.60
N ASP A 204 -5.02 11.08 -9.39
CA ASP A 204 -5.42 10.71 -10.76
C ASP A 204 -5.96 9.29 -10.87
N ILE A 205 -5.84 8.46 -9.82
CA ILE A 205 -6.28 7.05 -9.84
C ILE A 205 -7.62 6.88 -9.12
N GLY A 206 -8.57 6.23 -9.78
CA GLY A 206 -9.91 6.01 -9.24
C GLY A 206 -10.61 7.33 -8.90
N ASP A 207 -11.12 7.43 -7.67
CA ASP A 207 -11.74 8.66 -7.15
C ASP A 207 -10.75 9.68 -6.58
N GLY A 208 -9.44 9.40 -6.62
CA GLY A 208 -8.41 10.34 -6.21
C GLY A 208 -8.10 10.36 -4.72
N HIS A 209 -8.68 9.44 -3.91
CA HIS A 209 -8.62 9.50 -2.45
C HIS A 209 -8.01 8.25 -1.81
N TYR A 210 -7.50 8.44 -0.60
CA TYR A 210 -7.15 7.38 0.34
C TYR A 210 -8.19 7.36 1.46
N TYR A 211 -8.75 6.19 1.72
CA TYR A 211 -9.74 5.97 2.77
C TYR A 211 -9.12 5.13 3.89
N LEU A 212 -9.11 5.65 5.11
CA LEU A 212 -8.74 4.86 6.28
C LEU A 212 -9.67 3.65 6.42
N ALA A 213 -9.08 2.47 6.62
CA ALA A 213 -9.80 1.29 7.04
C ALA A 213 -10.31 1.45 8.49
N GLU A 214 -11.20 0.56 8.89
CA GLU A 214 -11.74 0.44 10.25
C GLU A 214 -10.62 0.40 11.31
N ASP A 215 -10.89 0.89 12.52
CA ASP A 215 -9.89 0.94 13.60
C ASP A 215 -9.27 -0.43 13.90
N GLU A 216 -10.07 -1.49 13.81
CA GLU A 216 -9.61 -2.87 14.06
C GLU A 216 -8.50 -3.30 13.11
N HIS A 217 -8.42 -2.72 11.90
CA HIS A 217 -7.35 -3.01 10.94
C HIS A 217 -6.07 -2.22 11.19
N GLN A 218 -6.16 -1.05 11.82
CA GLN A 218 -5.02 -0.20 12.13
C GLN A 218 -4.09 -0.90 13.12
N GLN A 219 -2.84 -1.13 12.72
CA GLN A 219 -1.83 -1.87 13.48
C GLN A 219 -2.33 -3.24 13.96
N TYR A 220 -3.11 -3.93 13.12
CA TYR A 220 -3.76 -5.19 13.46
C TYR A 220 -2.80 -6.23 14.07
N LEU A 221 -1.60 -6.40 13.50
CA LEU A 221 -0.62 -7.38 13.99
C LEU A 221 0.07 -6.97 15.30
N HIS A 222 0.02 -5.69 15.67
CA HIS A 222 0.41 -5.26 17.01
C HIS A 222 -0.70 -5.59 18.02
N LYS A 223 -1.95 -5.30 17.67
CA LYS A 223 -3.14 -5.62 18.49
C LYS A 223 -3.35 -7.13 18.63
N ASN A 224 -2.99 -7.91 17.60
CA ASN A 224 -3.18 -9.36 17.49
C ASN A 224 -1.87 -10.05 17.07
N PRO A 225 -0.94 -10.35 18.00
CA PRO A 225 0.38 -10.90 17.66
C PRO A 225 0.36 -12.26 16.94
N GLY A 226 -0.73 -13.02 17.08
CA GLY A 226 -0.95 -14.31 16.37
C GLY A 226 -1.70 -14.19 15.05
N GLY A 227 -1.92 -12.97 14.54
CA GLY A 227 -2.64 -12.72 13.29
C GLY A 227 -1.90 -13.22 12.04
N TYR A 228 -2.64 -13.37 10.94
CA TYR A 228 -2.10 -13.80 9.66
C TYR A 228 -1.12 -12.77 9.07
N CYS A 229 0.03 -13.25 8.58
CA CYS A 229 1.03 -12.47 7.87
C CYS A 229 1.68 -13.35 6.80
N ASN A 230 1.57 -12.96 5.53
CA ASN A 230 2.23 -13.62 4.40
C ASN A 230 3.43 -12.85 3.84
N HIS A 231 3.75 -11.69 4.43
CA HIS A 231 4.91 -10.88 4.06
C HIS A 231 6.21 -11.40 4.67
N GLY A 232 7.28 -11.30 3.90
CA GLY A 232 8.64 -11.69 4.29
C GLY A 232 9.60 -11.59 3.11
N PRO A 233 10.92 -11.81 3.33
CA PRO A 233 11.93 -11.66 2.29
C PRO A 233 11.63 -12.55 1.08
N ASN A 234 11.55 -11.94 -0.11
CA ASN A 234 11.30 -12.67 -1.37
C ASN A 234 12.59 -13.16 -2.05
N GLY A 235 13.77 -12.82 -1.51
CA GLY A 235 15.08 -13.18 -2.06
C GLY A 235 15.62 -12.23 -3.13
N VAL A 236 14.98 -11.08 -3.33
CA VAL A 236 15.41 -9.96 -4.18
C VAL A 236 15.75 -8.77 -3.29
N SER A 237 16.94 -8.18 -3.45
CA SER A 237 17.46 -7.10 -2.59
C SER A 237 17.77 -5.83 -3.37
N CYS A 238 17.79 -4.69 -2.67
CA CYS A 238 17.92 -3.34 -3.23
C CYS A 238 19.19 -3.14 -4.07
N PRO A 239 19.08 -2.41 -5.21
CA PRO A 239 20.22 -2.11 -6.07
C PRO A 239 21.44 -1.48 -5.43
N THR A 240 21.22 -0.66 -4.42
CA THR A 240 22.26 0.17 -3.81
C THR A 240 22.97 -0.52 -2.66
N GLY A 241 22.71 -1.81 -2.39
CA GLY A 241 23.43 -2.56 -1.36
C GLY A 241 23.31 -1.94 0.04
N VAL A 242 22.20 -1.27 0.34
CA VAL A 242 21.99 -0.59 1.63
C VAL A 242 21.34 -1.54 2.62
N LEU A 243 22.07 -2.60 2.96
CA LEU A 243 22.08 -3.25 4.26
C LEU A 243 23.46 -3.93 4.39
N GLY A 244 24.49 -3.09 4.55
CA GLY A 244 25.84 -3.47 4.95
C GLY A 244 26.18 -2.83 6.28
#